data_AF-A0AAE1NJT5-F1
#
_entry.id   AF-A0AAE1NJT5-F1
#
_cell.length_a   1.000
_cell.length_b   1.000
_cell.length_c   1.000
_cell.angle_alpha   90.00
_cell.angle_beta   90.00
_cell.angle_gamma   90.00
#
_symmetry.space_group_name_H-M   'P 1'
#
loop_
_entity.id
_entity.type
_entity.pdbx_description
1 polymer ?
#
loop_
_entity_poly.entity_id
_entity_poly.type
_entity_poly.pdbx_seq_one_letter_code
_entity_poly.pdbx_strand_id
1 'polypeptide(L)'
;MKTVTQLQQIVENFAKNHWSPGMTFLDTDWSCPPAILPQLRQALDRFLRRATTITCPEKRNIRLRYALSFLAPTLIKSLPADSNILQMMKAGSKKRPEKVVMGAIAAGQLNIFDMFPAKQLDGQRVLPYFSLDDTGPLCEGFIYSSIESGLTQGDILLMSQVKRNNVDKKHNASERSGYLQRKLTKLLEDVTMRHDGTVRDSKD
;
A
#
# COMPACT_ATOMS: atom_id res chain seq x y z
N MET A 1 20.09 21.16 -25.50
CA MET A 1 19.37 20.40 -24.46
C MET A 1 20.39 19.57 -23.71
N LYS A 2 20.50 19.69 -22.38
CA LYS A 2 21.30 18.71 -21.62
C LYS A 2 20.64 17.35 -21.80
N THR A 3 21.38 16.34 -22.22
CA THR A 3 20.86 14.98 -22.36
C THR A 3 20.47 14.45 -20.96
N VAL A 4 19.53 13.51 -20.89
CA VAL A 4 19.13 12.86 -19.61
C VAL A 4 20.35 12.34 -18.86
N THR A 5 21.34 11.82 -19.58
CA THR A 5 22.62 11.34 -19.04
C THR A 5 23.45 12.43 -18.37
N GLN A 6 23.49 13.65 -18.93
CA GLN A 6 24.21 14.77 -18.32
C GLN A 6 23.54 15.23 -17.03
N LEU A 7 22.20 15.28 -16.99
CA LEU A 7 21.47 15.61 -15.76
C LEU A 7 21.68 14.55 -14.68
N GLN A 8 21.63 13.26 -15.05
CA GLN A 8 21.89 12.16 -14.14
C GLN A 8 23.30 12.26 -13.53
N GLN A 9 24.34 12.48 -14.35
CA GLN A 9 25.72 12.65 -13.86
C GLN A 9 25.86 13.84 -12.90
N ILE A 10 25.24 14.99 -13.20
CA ILE A 10 25.27 16.16 -12.33
C ILE A 10 24.63 15.84 -10.98
N VAL A 11 23.44 15.22 -10.98
CA VAL A 11 22.70 14.88 -9.76
C VAL A 11 23.44 13.82 -8.95
N GLU A 12 23.99 12.79 -9.59
CA GLU A 12 24.75 11.74 -8.91
C GLU A 12 26.04 12.29 -8.28
N ASN A 13 26.76 13.16 -8.98
CA ASN A 13 27.96 13.81 -8.42
C ASN A 13 27.59 14.74 -7.25
N PHE A 14 26.50 15.49 -7.37
CA PHE A 14 25.99 16.30 -6.27
C PHE A 14 25.62 15.44 -5.05
N ALA A 15 24.86 14.35 -5.27
CA ALA A 15 24.43 13.43 -4.23
C ALA A 15 25.62 12.75 -3.55
N LYS A 16 26.65 12.31 -4.29
CA LYS A 16 27.87 11.72 -3.73
C LYS A 16 28.64 12.70 -2.83
N ASN A 17 28.58 13.99 -3.12
CA ASN A 17 29.31 15.01 -2.37
C ASN A 17 28.55 15.50 -1.12
N HIS A 18 27.22 15.41 -1.12
CA HIS A 18 26.38 15.99 -0.06
C HIS A 18 25.68 14.94 0.82
N TRP A 19 25.51 13.71 0.32
CA TRP A 19 24.88 12.60 1.03
C TRP A 19 25.84 11.41 1.12
N SER A 20 25.80 10.71 2.25
CA SER A 20 26.50 9.43 2.38
C SER A 20 25.97 8.41 1.36
N PRO A 21 26.73 7.33 1.05
CA PRO A 21 26.23 6.24 0.22
C PRO A 21 25.07 5.55 0.96
N GLY A 22 23.86 6.03 0.70
CA GLY A 22 22.65 5.62 1.42
C GLY A 22 22.16 6.71 2.37
N MET A 23 20.88 7.01 2.23
CA MET A 23 20.10 7.80 3.18
C MET A 23 19.85 6.88 4.39
N THR A 24 20.58 7.09 5.49
CA THR A 24 20.38 6.33 6.73
C THR A 24 19.08 6.81 7.35
N PHE A 25 18.08 5.92 7.39
CA PHE A 25 16.86 6.20 8.14
C PHE A 25 17.20 6.21 9.63
N LEU A 26 16.79 7.28 10.30
CA LEU A 26 16.81 7.36 11.74
C LEU A 26 15.58 6.61 12.29
N ASP A 27 15.65 6.09 13.50
CA ASP A 27 14.48 5.48 14.15
C ASP A 27 13.31 6.48 14.21
N THR A 28 13.63 7.75 14.43
CA THR A 28 12.68 8.87 14.47
C THR A 28 12.01 9.20 13.14
N ASP A 29 12.54 8.71 12.01
CA ASP A 29 11.94 8.98 10.69
C ASP A 29 10.59 8.25 10.52
N TRP A 30 10.44 7.10 11.16
CA TRP A 30 9.21 6.29 11.11
C TRP A 30 8.28 6.54 12.29
N SER A 31 8.79 7.15 13.36
CA SER A 31 8.03 7.44 14.55
C SER A 31 7.00 8.54 14.35
N CYS A 32 5.80 8.32 14.86
CA CYS A 32 4.84 9.41 15.04
C CYS A 32 5.33 10.33 16.17
N PRO A 33 5.34 11.67 15.98
CA PRO A 33 5.63 12.60 17.06
C PRO A 33 4.71 12.35 18.27
N PRO A 34 5.25 12.24 19.50
CA PRO A 34 4.48 11.83 20.67
C PRO A 34 3.36 12.82 21.02
N ALA A 35 3.53 14.10 20.68
CA ALA A 35 2.53 15.15 20.91
C ALA A 35 1.22 14.92 20.12
N ILE A 36 1.30 14.32 18.93
CA ILE A 36 0.17 14.22 17.99
C ILE A 36 -0.40 12.79 17.92
N LEU A 37 0.38 11.80 18.34
CA LEU A 37 -0.05 10.41 18.47
C LEU A 37 -1.41 10.23 19.17
N PRO A 38 -1.70 10.84 20.35
CA PRO A 38 -2.99 10.65 21.00
C PRO A 38 -4.16 11.22 20.18
N GLN A 39 -3.96 12.37 19.53
CA GLN A 39 -4.97 12.98 18.66
C GLN A 39 -5.29 12.10 17.45
N LEU A 40 -4.26 11.51 16.82
CA LEU A 40 -4.40 10.60 15.70
C LEU A 40 -5.06 9.29 16.10
N ARG A 41 -4.70 8.72 17.25
CA ARG A 41 -5.36 7.53 17.80
C ARG A 41 -6.83 7.79 18.11
N GLN A 42 -7.15 8.93 18.73
CA GLN A 42 -8.54 9.31 18.97
C GLN A 42 -9.33 9.50 17.66
N ALA A 43 -8.69 10.04 16.61
CA ALA A 43 -9.31 10.13 15.29
C ALA A 43 -9.55 8.74 14.66
N LEU A 44 -8.60 7.83 14.81
CA LEU A 44 -8.70 6.44 14.36
C LEU A 44 -9.81 5.69 15.13
N ASP A 45 -9.90 5.83 16.44
CA ASP A 45 -10.94 5.20 17.27
C ASP A 45 -12.33 5.69 16.86
N ARG A 46 -12.49 7.00 16.63
CA ARG A 46 -13.74 7.57 16.09
C ARG A 46 -14.07 7.00 14.72
N PHE A 47 -13.06 6.75 13.89
CA PHE A 47 -13.24 6.14 12.58
C PHE A 47 -13.72 4.69 12.69
N LEU A 48 -13.09 3.88 13.55
CA LEU A 48 -13.46 2.49 13.79
C LEU A 48 -14.87 2.35 14.40
N ARG A 49 -15.22 3.21 15.36
CA ARG A 49 -16.58 3.26 15.93
C ARG A 49 -17.64 3.60 14.87
N ARG A 50 -17.31 4.41 13.88
CA ARG A 50 -18.21 4.67 12.74
C ARG A 50 -18.26 3.48 11.79
N ALA A 51 -17.16 2.75 11.61
CA ALA A 51 -17.15 1.57 10.75
C ALA A 51 -18.06 0.46 11.30
N THR A 52 -18.13 0.28 12.62
CA THR A 52 -18.99 -0.73 13.25
C THR A 52 -20.48 -0.44 13.09
N THR A 53 -20.88 0.82 12.94
CA THR A 53 -22.29 1.18 12.65
C THR A 53 -22.75 0.78 11.25
N ILE A 54 -21.83 0.49 10.32
CA ILE A 54 -22.16 0.12 8.95
C ILE A 54 -22.50 -1.36 8.92
N THR A 55 -23.77 -1.69 8.61
CA THR A 55 -24.25 -3.07 8.54
C THR A 55 -23.69 -3.82 7.33
N CYS A 56 -23.65 -3.18 6.16
CA CYS A 56 -23.18 -3.76 4.91
C CYS A 56 -21.66 -4.02 4.92
N PRO A 57 -21.19 -5.27 4.75
CA PRO A 57 -19.77 -5.63 4.87
C PRO A 57 -18.89 -4.97 3.80
N GLU A 58 -19.35 -4.86 2.57
CA GLU A 58 -18.58 -4.23 1.49
C GLU A 58 -18.35 -2.74 1.74
N LYS A 59 -19.41 -2.02 2.16
CA LYS A 59 -19.31 -0.60 2.53
C LYS A 59 -18.40 -0.41 3.74
N ARG A 60 -18.48 -1.31 4.72
CA ARG A 60 -17.60 -1.31 5.90
C ARG A 60 -16.15 -1.54 5.50
N ASN A 61 -15.86 -2.47 4.58
CA ASN A 61 -14.52 -2.72 4.07
C ASN A 61 -13.94 -1.50 3.35
N ILE A 62 -14.71 -0.89 2.44
CA ILE A 62 -14.29 0.34 1.74
C ILE A 62 -13.98 1.46 2.75
N ARG A 63 -14.82 1.61 3.77
CA ARG A 63 -14.59 2.55 4.88
C ARG A 63 -13.28 2.25 5.58
N LEU A 64 -13.07 1.03 6.07
CA LEU A 64 -11.85 0.64 6.81
C LEU A 64 -10.58 0.84 5.98
N ARG A 65 -10.61 0.57 4.68
CA ARG A 65 -9.49 0.83 3.76
C ARG A 65 -9.13 2.31 3.66
N TYR A 66 -10.11 3.21 3.80
CA TYR A 66 -9.90 4.65 3.74
C TYR A 66 -9.29 5.24 5.03
N ALA A 67 -9.21 4.47 6.12
CA ALA A 67 -8.73 4.96 7.41
C ALA A 67 -7.32 5.57 7.33
N LEU A 68 -6.37 4.88 6.68
CA LEU A 68 -4.98 5.36 6.60
C LEU A 68 -4.84 6.61 5.74
N SER A 69 -5.56 6.68 4.62
CA SER A 69 -5.56 7.87 3.75
C SER A 69 -6.18 9.08 4.44
N PHE A 70 -7.13 8.87 5.36
CA PHE A 70 -7.71 9.95 6.15
C PHE A 70 -6.71 10.53 7.18
N LEU A 71 -5.88 9.68 7.80
CA LEU A 71 -4.90 10.11 8.82
C LEU A 71 -3.61 10.67 8.21
N ALA A 72 -3.26 10.25 7.00
CA ALA A 72 -2.04 10.61 6.31
C ALA A 72 -1.74 12.13 6.27
N PRO A 73 -2.66 13.00 5.83
CA PRO A 73 -2.38 14.44 5.73
C PRO A 73 -2.00 15.07 7.07
N THR A 74 -2.63 14.64 8.15
CA THR A 74 -2.37 15.15 9.50
C THR A 74 -0.99 14.71 9.99
N LEU A 75 -0.62 13.44 9.78
CA LEU A 75 0.71 12.94 10.14
C LEU A 75 1.81 13.65 9.34
N ILE A 76 1.66 13.79 8.02
CA ILE A 76 2.69 14.38 7.15
C ILE A 76 2.99 15.82 7.52
N LYS A 77 1.95 16.60 7.89
CA LYS A 77 2.13 17.98 8.36
C LYS A 77 2.89 18.07 9.68
N SER A 78 2.84 17.01 10.49
CA SER A 78 3.50 16.96 11.80
C SER A 78 4.92 16.42 11.78
N LEU A 79 5.35 15.79 10.68
CA LEU A 79 6.70 15.26 10.58
C LEU A 79 7.73 16.40 10.50
N PRO A 80 8.92 16.22 11.11
CA PRO A 80 9.97 17.22 11.06
C PRO A 80 10.40 17.46 9.60
N ALA A 81 10.71 18.72 9.28
CA ALA A 81 11.08 19.14 7.92
C ALA A 81 12.32 18.38 7.40
N ASP A 82 13.22 18.02 8.31
CA ASP A 82 14.49 17.34 8.03
C ASP A 82 14.36 15.81 7.95
N SER A 83 13.16 15.25 8.18
CA SER A 83 12.97 13.80 8.06
C SER A 83 13.26 13.31 6.64
N ASN A 84 14.04 12.24 6.57
CA ASN A 84 14.40 11.61 5.31
C ASN A 84 13.16 11.10 4.56
N ILE A 85 12.17 10.58 5.29
CA ILE A 85 10.93 10.06 4.69
C ILE A 85 10.13 11.18 4.05
N LEU A 86 10.04 12.33 4.72
CA LEU A 86 9.33 13.49 4.18
C LEU A 86 10.02 14.02 2.91
N GLN A 87 11.35 14.06 2.89
CA GLN A 87 12.12 14.45 1.71
C GLN A 87 11.90 13.49 0.54
N MET A 88 11.94 12.17 0.78
CA MET A 88 11.65 11.16 -0.26
C MET A 88 10.24 11.29 -0.83
N MET A 89 9.26 11.57 0.03
CA MET A 89 7.87 11.79 -0.39
C MET A 89 7.73 13.07 -1.21
N LYS A 90 8.33 14.19 -0.75
CA LYS A 90 8.31 15.48 -1.47
C LYS A 90 8.99 15.38 -2.84
N ALA A 91 10.08 14.62 -2.92
CA ALA A 91 10.79 14.35 -4.17
C ALA A 91 10.00 13.41 -5.11
N GLY A 92 8.95 12.74 -4.64
CA GLY A 92 8.19 11.76 -5.41
C GLY A 92 8.97 10.49 -5.74
N SER A 93 10.12 10.26 -5.11
CA SER A 93 11.03 9.17 -5.46
C SER A 93 10.51 7.82 -4.96
N LYS A 94 10.08 7.74 -3.69
CA LYS A 94 9.55 6.53 -3.05
C LYS A 94 8.65 6.87 -1.86
N LYS A 95 7.80 5.89 -1.53
CA LYS A 95 6.82 5.84 -0.44
C LYS A 95 5.59 6.73 -0.65
N ARG A 96 4.43 6.10 -0.50
CA ARG A 96 3.14 6.77 -0.48
C ARG A 96 2.81 7.19 0.96
N PRO A 97 2.04 8.27 1.16
CA PRO A 97 1.68 8.77 2.48
C PRO A 97 1.05 7.72 3.39
N GLU A 98 0.22 6.83 2.86
CA GLU A 98 -0.44 5.77 3.62
C GLU A 98 0.55 4.75 4.19
N LYS A 99 1.71 4.55 3.53
CA LYS A 99 2.75 3.64 4.02
C LYS A 99 3.50 4.20 5.22
N VAL A 100 3.57 5.52 5.35
CA VAL A 100 4.16 6.17 6.54
C VAL A 100 3.21 6.01 7.73
N VAL A 101 1.91 6.24 7.52
CA VAL A 101 0.86 5.99 8.52
C VAL A 101 0.86 4.53 8.97
N MET A 102 1.06 3.59 8.04
CA MET A 102 1.17 2.16 8.32
C MET A 102 2.28 1.84 9.33
N GLY A 103 3.43 2.51 9.16
CA GLY A 103 4.59 2.39 10.04
C GLY A 103 4.35 3.00 11.41
N ALA A 104 3.81 4.23 11.43
CA ALA A 104 3.83 5.13 12.58
C ALA A 104 2.58 5.02 13.50
N ILE A 105 1.41 4.65 12.96
CA ILE A 105 0.13 4.75 13.69
C ILE A 105 -0.57 3.40 13.79
N ALA A 106 -0.89 2.80 12.64
CA ALA A 106 -1.64 1.54 12.56
C ALA A 106 -1.40 0.89 11.20
N ALA A 107 -1.22 -0.44 11.15
CA ALA A 107 -1.01 -1.13 9.88
C ALA A 107 -2.26 -1.11 8.97
N GLY A 108 -3.45 -0.96 9.54
CA GLY A 108 -4.71 -0.71 8.84
C GLY A 108 -5.41 -1.98 8.35
N GLN A 109 -6.33 -1.79 7.40
CA GLN A 109 -7.17 -2.86 6.89
C GLN A 109 -6.39 -3.82 5.98
N LEU A 110 -6.41 -5.11 6.31
CA LEU A 110 -5.84 -6.18 5.50
C LEU A 110 -6.92 -7.04 4.86
N ASN A 111 -6.86 -7.17 3.53
CA ASN A 111 -7.83 -7.95 2.77
C ASN A 111 -7.19 -9.15 2.08
N ILE A 112 -7.94 -10.25 2.04
CA ILE A 112 -7.61 -11.47 1.31
C ILE A 112 -8.56 -11.54 0.11
N PHE A 113 -8.01 -11.64 -1.10
CA PHE A 113 -8.80 -11.55 -2.35
C PHE A 113 -9.78 -10.36 -2.41
N ASP A 114 -9.36 -9.21 -1.87
CA ASP A 114 -10.17 -7.97 -1.78
C ASP A 114 -11.38 -8.03 -0.84
N MET A 115 -11.57 -9.16 -0.16
CA MET A 115 -12.59 -9.40 0.86
C MET A 115 -11.98 -9.36 2.28
N PHE A 116 -12.84 -9.36 3.29
CA PHE A 116 -12.41 -9.59 4.67
C PHE A 116 -11.81 -11.00 4.83
N PRO A 117 -10.93 -11.22 5.82
CA PRO A 117 -10.46 -12.55 6.17
C PRO A 117 -11.63 -13.51 6.38
N ALA A 118 -11.54 -14.69 5.75
CA ALA A 118 -12.59 -15.69 5.85
C ALA A 118 -12.60 -16.35 7.24
N LYS A 119 -13.79 -16.66 7.74
CA LYS A 119 -14.01 -17.39 9.00
C LYS A 119 -13.74 -18.89 8.81
N GLN A 120 -12.48 -19.28 8.67
CA GLN A 120 -12.08 -20.64 8.25
C GLN A 120 -12.07 -21.69 9.36
N LEU A 121 -11.98 -21.32 10.64
CA LEU A 121 -11.69 -22.28 11.72
C LEU A 121 -12.86 -23.24 11.97
N ASP A 122 -14.04 -22.70 12.29
CA ASP A 122 -15.28 -23.48 12.53
C ASP A 122 -16.43 -22.96 11.65
N GLY A 123 -16.11 -22.30 10.55
CA GLY A 123 -17.06 -21.53 9.75
C GLY A 123 -17.52 -20.20 10.37
N GLN A 124 -17.25 -19.98 11.67
CA GLN A 124 -17.72 -18.80 12.42
C GLN A 124 -16.59 -17.89 12.94
N ARG A 125 -15.34 -18.37 12.96
CA ARG A 125 -14.19 -17.65 13.53
C ARG A 125 -13.04 -17.52 12.53
N VAL A 126 -12.37 -16.37 12.53
CA VAL A 126 -11.16 -16.10 11.73
C VAL A 126 -9.92 -16.68 12.41
N LEU A 127 -9.78 -16.44 13.73
CA LEU A 127 -8.71 -16.97 14.57
C LEU A 127 -9.30 -17.49 15.90
N PRO A 128 -8.65 -18.45 16.58
CA PRO A 128 -9.22 -19.13 17.75
C PRO A 128 -9.49 -18.21 18.95
N TYR A 129 -8.83 -17.05 19.04
CA TYR A 129 -9.02 -16.09 20.14
C TYR A 129 -10.18 -15.11 19.90
N PHE A 130 -10.75 -15.05 18.68
CA PHE A 130 -11.93 -14.23 18.42
C PHE A 130 -13.20 -14.94 18.89
N SER A 131 -14.18 -14.14 19.32
CA SER A 131 -15.51 -14.65 19.67
C SER A 131 -16.24 -15.18 18.43
N LEU A 132 -17.19 -16.08 18.69
CA LEU A 132 -18.06 -16.65 17.65
C LEU A 132 -18.82 -15.52 16.95
N ASP A 133 -18.79 -15.54 15.62
CA ASP A 133 -19.45 -14.58 14.75
C ASP A 133 -19.12 -13.09 14.98
N ASP A 134 -17.96 -12.81 15.56
CA ASP A 134 -17.50 -11.43 15.73
C ASP A 134 -17.37 -10.71 14.37
N THR A 135 -17.96 -9.51 14.30
CA THR A 135 -17.93 -8.59 13.15
C THR A 135 -17.17 -7.30 13.47
N GLY A 136 -16.42 -7.30 14.58
CA GLY A 136 -15.54 -6.21 14.94
C GLY A 136 -14.44 -5.99 13.89
N PRO A 137 -13.95 -4.74 13.74
CA PRO A 137 -12.96 -4.41 12.73
C PRO A 137 -11.67 -5.24 12.87
N LEU A 138 -11.29 -5.60 14.10
CA LEU A 138 -10.12 -6.44 14.36
C LEU A 138 -10.28 -7.87 13.81
N CYS A 139 -11.44 -8.49 14.02
CA CYS A 139 -11.77 -9.80 13.46
C CYS A 139 -11.80 -9.75 11.91
N GLU A 140 -12.29 -8.65 11.36
CA GLU A 140 -12.33 -8.38 9.93
C GLU A 140 -10.98 -7.99 9.31
N GLY A 141 -9.88 -8.11 10.04
CA GLY A 141 -8.53 -7.91 9.50
C GLY A 141 -7.99 -6.48 9.60
N PHE A 142 -8.61 -5.61 10.39
CA PHE A 142 -8.03 -4.31 10.72
C PHE A 142 -6.97 -4.48 11.81
N ILE A 143 -5.73 -4.13 11.50
CA ILE A 143 -4.64 -4.14 12.49
C ILE A 143 -4.50 -2.74 13.09
N TYR A 144 -4.78 -2.64 14.39
CA TYR A 144 -4.63 -1.41 15.17
C TYR A 144 -3.16 -1.08 15.47
N SER A 145 -2.34 -2.10 15.66
CA SER A 145 -0.92 -1.98 15.98
C SER A 145 -0.15 -1.33 14.84
N SER A 146 0.85 -0.50 15.17
CA SER A 146 1.77 0.07 14.18
C SER A 146 2.91 -0.91 13.90
N ILE A 147 3.53 -0.86 12.72
CA ILE A 147 4.66 -1.74 12.40
C ILE A 147 5.85 -1.42 13.32
N GLU A 148 6.08 -0.14 13.60
CA GLU A 148 7.17 0.33 14.44
C GLU A 148 7.02 -0.14 15.89
N SER A 149 5.82 0.01 16.48
CA SER A 149 5.54 -0.45 17.85
C SER A 149 5.54 -1.97 18.01
N GLY A 150 5.61 -2.70 16.91
CA GLY A 150 5.43 -4.14 16.88
C GLY A 150 3.97 -4.56 16.72
N LEU A 151 3.81 -5.79 16.21
CA LEU A 151 2.53 -6.40 15.89
C LEU A 151 2.26 -7.57 16.85
N THR A 152 0.98 -7.79 17.17
CA THR A 152 0.60 -8.98 17.95
C THR A 152 0.76 -10.25 17.11
N GLN A 153 0.80 -11.43 17.75
CA GLN A 153 0.89 -12.70 17.03
C GLN A 153 -0.28 -12.90 16.04
N GLY A 154 -1.50 -12.51 16.44
CA GLY A 154 -2.68 -12.54 15.58
C GLY A 154 -2.53 -11.62 14.36
N ASP A 155 -2.04 -10.40 14.56
CA ASP A 155 -1.77 -9.43 13.49
C ASP A 155 -0.74 -9.98 12.49
N ILE A 156 0.31 -10.63 12.97
CA ILE A 156 1.37 -11.21 12.12
C ILE A 156 0.81 -12.35 11.28
N LEU A 157 -0.06 -13.20 11.85
CA LEU A 157 -0.71 -14.29 11.10
C LEU A 157 -1.59 -13.74 9.97
N LEU A 158 -2.47 -12.78 10.26
CA LEU A 158 -3.32 -12.13 9.26
C LEU A 158 -2.47 -11.43 8.18
N MET A 159 -1.43 -10.72 8.59
CA MET A 159 -0.50 -10.07 7.67
C MET A 159 0.22 -11.08 6.77
N SER A 160 0.59 -12.24 7.31
CA SER A 160 1.26 -13.30 6.56
C SER A 160 0.33 -13.94 5.53
N GLN A 161 -0.94 -14.17 5.87
CA GLN A 161 -1.95 -14.65 4.93
C GLN A 161 -2.15 -13.66 3.76
N VAL A 162 -2.25 -12.36 4.06
CA VAL A 162 -2.39 -11.32 3.04
C VAL A 162 -1.15 -11.21 2.16
N LYS A 163 0.04 -11.28 2.76
CA LYS A 163 1.32 -11.28 2.03
C LYS A 163 1.39 -12.47 1.06
N ARG A 164 1.04 -13.68 1.50
CA ARG A 164 1.02 -14.87 0.65
C ARG A 164 0.06 -14.69 -0.52
N ASN A 165 -1.18 -14.29 -0.24
CA ASN A 165 -2.18 -14.02 -1.29
C ASN A 165 -1.69 -12.99 -2.31
N ASN A 166 -0.97 -11.94 -1.88
CA ASN A 166 -0.40 -10.94 -2.78
C ASN A 166 0.72 -11.49 -3.67
N VAL A 167 1.54 -12.42 -3.16
CA VAL A 167 2.57 -13.12 -3.96
C VAL A 167 1.90 -13.97 -5.03
N ASP A 168 0.88 -14.74 -4.67
CA ASP A 168 0.15 -15.59 -5.60
C ASP A 168 -0.57 -14.76 -6.67
N LYS A 169 -1.23 -13.66 -6.28
CA LYS A 169 -1.82 -12.69 -7.22
C LYS A 169 -0.78 -12.13 -8.20
N LYS A 170 0.41 -11.78 -7.71
CA LYS A 170 1.49 -11.24 -8.55
C LYS A 170 1.99 -12.27 -9.56
N HIS A 171 2.14 -13.53 -9.13
CA HIS A 171 2.54 -14.63 -10.00
C HIS A 171 1.52 -14.83 -11.13
N ASN A 172 0.24 -15.04 -10.79
CA ASN A 172 -0.83 -15.24 -11.77
C ASN A 172 -1.02 -14.05 -12.71
N ALA A 173 -0.88 -12.81 -12.20
CA ALA A 173 -0.97 -11.62 -13.03
C ALA A 173 0.14 -11.58 -14.08
N SER A 174 1.36 -11.95 -13.70
CA SER A 174 2.53 -11.96 -14.60
C SER A 174 2.36 -12.99 -15.73
N GLU A 175 1.89 -14.19 -15.39
CA GLU A 175 1.62 -15.25 -16.38
C GLU A 175 0.55 -14.82 -17.39
N ARG A 176 -0.58 -14.31 -16.90
CA ARG A 176 -1.69 -13.86 -17.74
C ARG A 176 -1.31 -12.67 -18.61
N SER A 177 -0.60 -11.68 -18.06
CA SER A 177 -0.18 -10.50 -18.82
C SER A 177 0.78 -10.85 -19.96
N GLY A 178 1.73 -11.76 -19.72
CA GLY A 178 2.68 -12.19 -20.75
C GLY A 178 2.00 -12.95 -21.89
N TYR A 179 1.08 -13.87 -21.56
CA TYR A 179 0.30 -14.59 -22.57
C TYR A 179 -0.60 -13.63 -23.38
N LEU A 180 -1.30 -12.72 -22.69
CA LEU A 180 -2.13 -11.72 -23.35
C LEU A 180 -1.31 -10.82 -24.27
N GLN A 181 -0.15 -10.34 -23.81
CA GLN A 181 0.77 -9.57 -24.64
C GLN A 181 1.15 -10.34 -25.91
N ARG A 182 1.58 -11.61 -25.79
CA ARG A 182 1.96 -12.43 -26.95
C ARG A 182 0.79 -12.61 -27.93
N LYS A 183 -0.40 -12.87 -27.42
CA LYS A 183 -1.61 -13.02 -28.24
C LYS A 183 -1.93 -11.73 -28.99
N LEU A 184 -1.86 -10.59 -28.32
CA LEU A 184 -2.07 -9.28 -28.94
C LEU A 184 -1.01 -8.96 -29.99
N THR A 185 0.27 -9.20 -29.70
CA THR A 185 1.36 -9.01 -30.67
C THR A 185 1.13 -9.87 -31.91
N LYS A 186 0.75 -11.15 -31.74
CA LYS A 186 0.49 -12.05 -32.87
C LYS A 186 -0.77 -11.72 -33.68
N LEU A 187 -1.78 -11.13 -33.06
CA LEU A 187 -2.97 -10.67 -33.78
C LEU A 187 -2.73 -9.36 -34.55
N LEU A 188 -1.77 -8.55 -34.11
CA LEU A 188 -1.51 -7.22 -34.65
C LEU A 188 -0.19 -7.15 -35.46
N GLU A 189 0.49 -8.27 -35.69
CA GLU A 189 1.81 -8.26 -36.37
C GLU A 189 1.72 -7.90 -37.85
N ASP A 190 0.59 -8.19 -38.49
CA ASP A 190 0.37 -7.93 -39.93
C ASP A 190 -0.18 -6.51 -40.20
N VAL A 191 -0.64 -5.81 -39.15
CA VAL A 191 -1.26 -4.49 -39.26
C VAL A 191 -0.18 -3.43 -39.51
N THR A 192 -0.17 -2.85 -40.71
CA THR A 192 0.85 -1.86 -41.12
C THR A 192 0.22 -0.64 -41.79
N MET A 193 0.92 0.50 -41.69
CA MET A 193 0.54 1.74 -42.39
C MET A 193 1.08 1.71 -43.81
N ARG A 194 0.21 1.93 -44.81
CA ARG A 194 0.55 1.99 -46.23
C ARG A 194 0.88 3.44 -46.64
N HIS A 195 1.48 3.61 -47.82
CA HIS A 195 1.91 4.93 -48.34
C HIS A 195 0.76 5.92 -48.58
N ASP A 196 -0.47 5.42 -48.74
CA ASP A 196 -1.69 6.21 -48.87
C ASP A 196 -2.25 6.69 -47.51
N GLY A 197 -1.57 6.38 -46.40
CA GLY A 197 -2.00 6.71 -45.04
C GLY A 197 -3.06 5.77 -44.47
N THR A 198 -3.43 4.70 -45.19
CA THR A 198 -4.38 3.69 -44.68
C THR A 198 -3.67 2.64 -43.83
N VAL A 199 -4.37 2.07 -42.86
CA VAL A 199 -3.90 0.93 -42.05
C VAL A 199 -4.55 -0.33 -42.60
N ARG A 200 -3.74 -1.30 -43.02
CA ARG A 200 -4.20 -2.52 -43.67
C ARG A 200 -3.56 -3.76 -43.05
N ASP A 201 -4.25 -4.89 -43.21
CA ASP A 201 -3.74 -6.20 -42.83
C ASP A 201 -2.90 -6.81 -43.98
N SER A 202 -2.35 -8.01 -43.78
CA SER A 202 -1.61 -8.76 -44.80
C SER A 202 -2.47 -9.27 -45.96
N LYS A 203 -3.79 -9.28 -45.80
CA LYS A 203 -4.77 -9.82 -46.78
C LYS A 203 -5.40 -8.77 -47.70
N ASP A 204 -5.20 -7.48 -47.44
CA ASP A 204 -5.58 -6.38 -48.35
C ASP A 204 -4.47 -6.11 -49.38
#